data_AF-A0A379TS95-F1
#
_entry.id   AF-A0A379TS95-F1
#
_cell.length_a   1.000
_cell.length_b   1.000
_cell.length_c   1.000
_cell.angle_alpha   90.00
_cell.angle_beta   90.00
_cell.angle_gamma   90.00
#
_symmetry.space_group_name_H-M   'P 1'
#
loop_
_entity.id
_entity.type
_entity.pdbx_description
1 polymer ?
#
loop_
_entity_poly.entity_id
_entity_poly.type
_entity_poly.pdbx_seq_one_letter_code
_entity_poly.pdbx_strand_id
1 'polypeptide(L)'
;MSTILIFIAALLACSLLAVWRFRVKSRRGSLPWISAFQDAQTRKLLPEERSAVENYLDNLSQIQQVPGPTGASAAPISLTLNAESNSVVILTHSITRYGITTDDPNKWRYYLDSVEVHLPPFWEQYINDENNVELILTDTLPLVISLNGHTLQEYMQESRGYALQNTASTQASIRGEESEQIELLNIRQETHEEYALSRPAGLREALLIVTSFSYSFSV
;
A
#
# COMPACT_ATOMS: atom_id res chain seq x y z
N MET A 1 3.50 55.15 -17.26
CA MET A 1 3.21 53.94 -18.06
C MET A 1 4.17 52.80 -17.73
N SER A 2 5.49 52.97 -17.89
CA SER A 2 6.49 51.88 -17.69
C SER A 2 6.61 51.36 -16.24
N THR A 3 6.59 52.23 -15.23
CA THR A 3 6.73 51.83 -13.81
C THR A 3 5.56 50.99 -13.31
N ILE A 4 4.33 51.31 -13.72
CA ILE A 4 3.12 50.58 -13.34
C ILE A 4 3.14 49.15 -13.90
N LEU A 5 3.59 48.98 -15.16
CA LEU A 5 3.73 47.66 -15.79
C LEU A 5 4.77 46.79 -15.08
N ILE A 6 5.89 47.39 -14.62
CA ILE A 6 6.92 46.68 -13.86
C ILE A 6 6.38 46.22 -12.50
N PHE A 7 5.63 47.07 -11.80
CA PHE A 7 5.01 46.71 -10.52
C PHE A 7 3.99 45.57 -10.68
N ILE A 8 3.16 45.61 -11.72
CA ILE A 8 2.18 44.55 -12.01
C ILE A 8 2.90 43.24 -12.35
N ALA A 9 3.96 43.28 -13.16
CA ALA A 9 4.75 42.11 -13.50
C ALA A 9 5.44 41.50 -12.26
N ALA A 10 5.99 42.33 -11.37
CA ALA A 10 6.61 41.87 -10.13
C ALA A 10 5.60 41.23 -9.16
N LEU A 11 4.40 41.80 -9.05
CA LEU A 11 3.31 41.24 -8.24
C LEU A 11 2.81 39.91 -8.80
N LEU A 12 2.67 39.79 -10.12
CA LEU A 12 2.31 38.53 -10.78
C LEU A 12 3.37 37.45 -10.58
N ALA A 13 4.65 37.81 -10.70
CA ALA A 13 5.75 36.89 -10.44
C ALA A 13 5.76 36.42 -8.96
N CYS A 14 5.57 37.33 -8.00
CA CYS A 14 5.47 36.97 -6.59
C CYS A 14 4.26 36.08 -6.27
N SER A 15 3.11 36.38 -6.88
CA SER A 15 1.89 35.57 -6.76
C SER A 15 2.11 34.15 -7.27
N LEU A 16 2.70 33.99 -8.47
CA LEU A 16 3.01 32.68 -9.04
C LEU A 16 3.99 31.89 -8.17
N LEU A 17 5.01 32.54 -7.62
CA LEU A 17 5.96 31.90 -6.69
C LEU A 17 5.28 31.49 -5.38
N ALA A 18 4.37 32.31 -4.84
CA ALA A 18 3.61 32.00 -3.65
C ALA A 18 2.66 30.81 -3.87
N VAL A 19 1.91 30.80 -4.99
CA VAL A 19 1.03 29.68 -5.39
C VAL A 19 1.83 28.41 -5.63
N TRP A 20 3.00 28.51 -6.28
CA TRP A 20 3.87 27.36 -6.49
C TRP A 20 4.41 26.81 -5.17
N ARG A 21 4.89 27.66 -4.27
CA ARG A 21 5.30 27.22 -2.92
C ARG A 21 4.17 26.61 -2.13
N PHE A 22 2.97 27.20 -2.18
CA PHE A 22 1.80 26.67 -1.51
C PHE A 22 1.36 25.32 -2.09
N ARG A 23 1.37 25.16 -3.42
CA ARG A 23 1.14 23.88 -4.11
C ARG A 23 2.18 22.83 -3.74
N VAL A 24 3.47 23.18 -3.70
CA VAL A 24 4.55 22.25 -3.31
C VAL A 24 4.41 21.84 -1.84
N LYS A 25 4.10 22.79 -0.95
CA LYS A 25 3.88 22.51 0.47
C LYS A 25 2.60 21.71 0.71
N SER A 26 1.53 21.97 -0.04
CA SER A 26 0.28 21.19 0.03
C SER A 26 0.42 19.79 -0.58
N ARG A 27 1.33 19.59 -1.54
CA ARG A 27 1.72 18.26 -2.04
C ARG A 27 2.54 17.47 -1.02
N ARG A 28 3.32 18.17 -0.18
CA ARG A 28 3.80 17.63 1.10
C ARG A 28 2.68 17.71 2.14
N GLY A 29 1.52 17.15 1.79
CA GLY A 29 0.40 17.04 2.71
C GLY A 29 0.94 16.45 4.01
N SER A 30 0.59 17.10 5.13
CA SER A 30 0.97 16.62 6.47
C SER A 30 0.59 15.16 6.55
N LEU A 31 1.59 14.29 6.48
CA LEU A 31 1.36 12.87 6.53
C LEU A 31 0.73 12.60 7.90
N PRO A 32 -0.50 12.06 7.97
CA PRO A 32 -1.28 11.98 9.22
C PRO A 32 -0.56 11.18 10.31
N TRP A 33 0.41 10.35 9.92
CA TRP A 33 1.25 9.60 10.84
C TRP A 33 2.30 10.45 11.58
N ILE A 34 2.72 11.60 11.04
CA ILE A 34 3.68 12.48 11.74
C ILE A 34 3.08 12.94 13.07
N SER A 35 1.76 13.17 13.14
CA SER A 35 1.06 13.47 14.40
C SER A 35 0.88 12.26 15.31
N ALA A 36 0.72 11.06 14.75
CA ALA A 36 0.53 9.84 15.55
C ALA A 36 1.81 9.41 16.28
N PHE A 37 2.97 9.78 15.76
CA PHE A 37 4.28 9.36 16.29
C PHE A 37 5.08 10.49 16.96
N GLN A 38 4.45 11.62 17.33
CA GLN A 38 5.19 12.76 17.90
C GLN A 38 5.82 12.46 19.26
N ASP A 39 5.18 11.62 20.06
CA ASP A 39 5.66 11.25 21.40
C ASP A 39 6.61 10.05 21.38
N ALA A 40 6.86 9.47 20.20
CA ALA A 40 7.67 8.27 20.06
C ALA A 40 9.17 8.59 20.12
N GLN A 41 9.94 7.65 20.68
CA GLN A 41 11.39 7.78 20.76
C GLN A 41 11.99 7.69 19.37
N THR A 42 12.92 8.58 19.03
CA THR A 42 13.61 8.54 17.73
C THR A 42 15.10 8.25 17.89
N ARG A 43 15.64 7.42 17.00
CA ARG A 43 17.09 7.18 16.86
C ARG A 43 17.51 7.36 15.40
N LYS A 44 18.82 7.50 15.17
CA LYS A 44 19.37 7.55 13.81
C LYS A 44 19.46 6.14 13.22
N LEU A 45 19.09 6.00 11.95
CA LEU A 45 19.25 4.77 11.18
C LEU A 45 20.75 4.49 10.94
N LEU A 46 21.20 3.27 11.24
CA LEU A 46 22.56 2.84 10.97
C LEU A 46 22.76 2.61 9.46
N PRO A 47 23.99 2.79 8.93
CA PRO A 47 24.27 2.60 7.51
C PRO A 47 24.00 1.16 7.03
N GLU A 48 24.18 0.16 7.89
CA GLU A 48 23.89 -1.24 7.59
C GLU A 48 22.38 -1.50 7.47
N GLU A 49 21.59 -0.97 8.41
CA GLU A 49 20.12 -1.01 8.38
C GLU A 49 19.58 -0.34 7.13
N ARG A 50 20.16 0.81 6.76
CA ARG A 50 19.80 1.52 5.54
C ARG A 50 20.00 0.66 4.30
N SER A 51 21.15 -0.01 4.18
CA SER A 51 21.42 -0.88 3.04
C SER A 51 20.44 -2.06 2.96
N ALA A 52 20.06 -2.63 4.10
CA ALA A 52 19.04 -3.69 4.15
C ALA A 52 17.65 -3.20 3.75
N VAL A 53 17.28 -1.98 4.16
CA VAL A 53 16.02 -1.34 3.75
C VAL A 53 15.99 -1.09 2.25
N GLU A 54 17.06 -0.50 1.69
CA GLU A 54 17.15 -0.22 0.25
C GLU A 54 17.00 -1.52 -0.56
N ASN A 55 17.71 -2.58 -0.17
CA ASN A 55 17.64 -3.89 -0.82
C ASN A 55 16.26 -4.55 -0.67
N TYR A 56 15.62 -4.40 0.50
CA TYR A 56 14.24 -4.87 0.70
C TYR A 56 13.25 -4.16 -0.22
N LEU A 57 13.35 -2.84 -0.37
CA LEU A 57 12.48 -2.05 -1.24
C LEU A 57 12.69 -2.40 -2.71
N ASP A 58 13.94 -2.62 -3.13
CA ASP A 58 14.26 -3.08 -4.48
C ASP A 58 13.61 -4.45 -4.75
N ASN A 59 13.74 -5.41 -3.82
CA ASN A 59 13.13 -6.73 -3.94
C ASN A 59 11.59 -6.66 -3.97
N LEU A 60 10.99 -5.83 -3.11
CA LEU A 60 9.55 -5.59 -3.07
C LEU A 60 9.05 -5.07 -4.43
N SER A 61 9.78 -4.12 -5.03
CA SER A 61 9.44 -3.55 -6.33
C SER A 61 9.49 -4.61 -7.44
N GLN A 62 10.43 -5.55 -7.37
CA GLN A 62 10.57 -6.63 -8.33
C GLN A 62 9.42 -7.65 -8.22
N ILE A 63 9.02 -8.00 -6.98
CA ILE A 63 7.91 -8.93 -6.73
C ILE A 63 6.58 -8.31 -7.21
N GLN A 64 6.35 -7.03 -6.95
CA GLN A 64 5.13 -6.33 -7.37
C GLN A 64 5.01 -6.14 -8.89
N GLN A 65 6.10 -6.23 -9.65
CA GLN A 65 6.10 -6.10 -11.11
C GLN A 65 5.63 -7.37 -11.84
N VAL A 66 5.51 -8.51 -11.15
CA VAL A 66 5.00 -9.75 -11.76
C VAL A 66 3.47 -9.66 -11.85
N PRO A 67 2.86 -9.63 -13.04
CA PRO A 67 1.41 -9.56 -13.17
C PRO A 67 0.78 -10.81 -12.55
N GLY A 68 -0.16 -10.62 -11.62
CA GLY A 68 -0.96 -11.72 -11.06
C GLY A 68 -1.75 -12.45 -12.16
N PRO A 69 -2.09 -13.73 -11.94
CA PRO A 69 -2.69 -14.61 -12.97
C PRO A 69 -4.03 -14.11 -13.54
N THR A 70 -4.68 -13.14 -12.90
CA THR A 70 -6.00 -12.63 -13.28
C THR A 70 -5.97 -11.27 -13.99
N GLY A 71 -4.79 -10.68 -14.26
CA GLY A 71 -4.68 -9.42 -15.01
C GLY A 71 -5.29 -8.18 -14.33
N ALA A 72 -5.92 -8.32 -13.16
CA ALA A 72 -6.40 -7.24 -12.32
C ALA A 72 -5.24 -6.74 -11.44
N SER A 73 -4.41 -5.86 -12.01
CA SER A 73 -3.30 -5.24 -11.28
C SER A 73 -3.84 -4.16 -10.34
N ALA A 74 -4.08 -4.51 -9.07
CA ALA A 74 -4.17 -3.51 -8.02
C ALA A 74 -2.84 -2.72 -8.01
N ALA A 75 -2.91 -1.39 -7.99
CA ALA A 75 -1.73 -0.54 -8.13
C ALA A 75 -0.61 -0.97 -7.14
N PRO A 76 0.63 -1.17 -7.63
CA PRO A 76 1.78 -1.49 -6.79
C PRO A 76 1.94 -0.45 -5.67
N ILE A 77 2.12 -0.92 -4.43
CA ILE A 77 2.45 -0.03 -3.32
C ILE A 77 3.92 0.32 -3.46
N SER A 78 4.19 1.48 -4.07
CA SER A 78 5.55 2.02 -4.18
C SER A 78 5.94 2.68 -2.85
N LEU A 79 6.86 2.08 -2.12
CA LEU A 79 7.49 2.69 -0.95
C LEU A 79 8.81 3.35 -1.38
N THR A 80 8.91 4.67 -1.23
CA THR A 80 10.11 5.45 -1.56
C THR A 80 10.69 6.13 -0.32
N LEU A 81 12.01 6.02 -0.16
CA LEU A 81 12.74 6.66 0.93
C LEU A 81 12.77 8.18 0.76
N ASN A 82 12.64 8.89 1.88
CA ASN A 82 12.57 10.35 1.91
C ASN A 82 13.63 10.94 2.86
N ALA A 83 13.56 12.25 3.12
CA ALA A 83 14.52 12.88 4.03
C ALA A 83 14.41 12.39 5.49
N GLU A 84 13.21 11.98 5.91
CA GLU A 84 12.87 11.53 7.25
C GLU A 84 13.15 10.04 7.45
N SER A 85 13.39 9.28 6.38
CA SER A 85 13.72 7.86 6.45
C SER A 85 15.07 7.57 7.11
N ASN A 86 15.86 8.62 7.44
CA ASN A 86 17.10 8.52 8.21
C ASN A 86 16.85 8.44 9.72
N SER A 87 15.64 8.76 10.18
CA SER A 87 15.22 8.60 11.55
C SER A 87 14.36 7.36 11.70
N VAL A 88 14.69 6.56 12.70
CA VAL A 88 13.93 5.41 13.15
C VAL A 88 13.07 5.85 14.31
N VAL A 89 11.78 5.57 14.22
CA VAL A 89 10.81 5.77 15.27
C VAL A 89 10.65 4.45 16.01
N ILE A 90 10.77 4.48 17.34
CA ILE A 90 10.66 3.35 18.24
C ILE A 90 9.38 3.53 19.05
N LEU A 91 8.52 2.52 19.02
CA LEU A 91 7.20 2.58 19.61
C LEU A 91 6.78 1.21 20.15
N THR A 92 5.97 1.21 21.19
CA THR A 92 5.40 0.00 21.80
C THR A 92 3.89 0.02 21.59
N HIS A 93 3.40 -0.76 20.62
CA HIS A 93 1.99 -0.76 20.22
C HIS A 93 1.49 -2.14 19.78
N SER A 94 0.18 -2.33 19.85
CA SER A 94 -0.51 -3.47 19.25
C SER A 94 -0.61 -3.31 17.72
N ILE A 95 -0.40 -4.39 16.97
CA ILE A 95 -0.56 -4.39 15.51
C ILE A 95 -1.93 -5.00 15.16
N THR A 96 -2.75 -4.26 14.43
CA THR A 96 -4.04 -4.74 13.93
C THR A 96 -3.93 -5.17 12.47
N ARG A 97 -4.51 -6.32 12.14
CA ARG A 97 -4.50 -6.92 10.81
C ARG A 97 -5.88 -6.82 10.16
N TYR A 98 -5.96 -6.22 8.97
CA TYR A 98 -7.17 -6.20 8.16
C TYR A 98 -6.93 -6.88 6.81
N GLY A 99 -7.78 -7.86 6.48
CA GLY A 99 -7.79 -8.45 5.14
C GLY A 99 -8.49 -7.51 4.15
N ILE A 100 -7.96 -7.39 2.93
CA ILE A 100 -8.72 -6.74 1.85
C ILE A 100 -9.67 -7.76 1.21
N THR A 101 -10.88 -7.36 0.87
CA THR A 101 -11.87 -8.23 0.20
C THR A 101 -11.57 -8.46 -1.28
N THR A 102 -10.35 -8.17 -1.74
CA THR A 102 -9.92 -8.37 -3.13
C THR A 102 -9.47 -9.81 -3.30
N ASP A 103 -9.55 -10.35 -4.53
CA ASP A 103 -9.37 -11.76 -4.94
C ASP A 103 -8.08 -12.49 -4.50
N ASP A 104 -7.23 -11.86 -3.68
CA ASP A 104 -5.99 -12.42 -3.14
C ASP A 104 -6.12 -12.63 -1.62
N PRO A 105 -6.49 -13.85 -1.15
CA PRO A 105 -6.79 -14.13 0.24
C PRO A 105 -5.60 -13.95 1.20
N ASN A 106 -4.40 -13.71 0.67
CA ASN A 106 -3.16 -13.54 1.44
C ASN A 106 -2.66 -12.09 1.50
N LYS A 107 -3.47 -11.10 1.07
CA LYS A 107 -3.07 -9.69 1.14
C LYS A 107 -3.65 -9.03 2.39
N TRP A 108 -2.76 -8.71 3.32
CA TRP A 108 -3.09 -8.11 4.62
C TRP A 108 -2.59 -6.67 4.71
N ARG A 109 -3.36 -5.80 5.37
CA ARG A 109 -2.97 -4.43 5.72
C ARG A 109 -2.78 -4.36 7.23
N TYR A 110 -1.67 -3.74 7.64
CA TYR A 110 -1.28 -3.64 9.03
C TYR A 110 -1.47 -2.23 9.54
N TYR A 111 -1.97 -2.10 10.76
CA TYR A 111 -2.22 -0.82 11.40
C TYR A 111 -1.59 -0.78 12.78
N LEU A 112 -0.92 0.33 13.07
CA LEU A 112 -0.53 0.74 14.40
C LEU A 112 -1.51 1.83 14.82
N ASP A 113 -2.38 1.50 15.77
CA ASP A 113 -3.56 2.30 16.14
C ASP A 113 -4.43 2.67 14.92
N SER A 114 -4.30 3.90 14.41
CA SER A 114 -5.02 4.42 13.25
C SER A 114 -4.13 4.62 12.01
N VAL A 115 -2.85 4.27 12.09
CA VAL A 115 -1.87 4.47 11.02
C VAL A 115 -1.62 3.16 10.29
N GLU A 116 -1.86 3.16 8.98
CA GLU A 116 -1.48 2.06 8.11
C GLU A 116 0.04 1.99 7.96
N VAL A 117 0.61 0.81 8.12
CA VAL A 117 2.06 0.55 8.02
C VAL A 117 2.37 -0.65 7.15
N HIS A 118 3.59 -0.65 6.61
CA HIS A 118 4.12 -1.77 5.82
C HIS A 118 4.83 -2.71 6.77
N LEU A 119 4.24 -3.88 6.99
CA LEU A 119 4.89 -4.97 7.70
C LEU A 119 5.42 -6.00 6.70
N PRO A 120 6.71 -6.34 6.76
CA PRO A 120 7.24 -7.47 6.01
C PRO A 120 6.49 -8.79 6.31
N PRO A 121 6.10 -9.59 5.29
CA PRO A 121 5.16 -10.72 5.45
C PRO A 121 5.60 -11.83 6.43
N PHE A 122 6.90 -12.03 6.62
CA PHE A 122 7.44 -13.07 7.49
C PHE A 122 7.34 -12.72 8.98
N TRP A 123 7.07 -11.46 9.30
CA TRP A 123 6.89 -11.00 10.67
C TRP A 123 5.47 -11.16 11.21
N GLU A 124 4.54 -11.62 10.37
CA GLU A 124 3.16 -11.93 10.79
C GLU A 124 3.12 -12.89 12.00
N GLN A 125 4.04 -13.85 12.04
CA GLN A 125 4.13 -14.84 13.12
C GLN A 125 4.69 -14.28 14.44
N TYR A 126 5.34 -13.12 14.42
CA TYR A 126 5.97 -12.51 15.60
C TYR A 126 5.12 -11.39 16.20
N ILE A 127 3.89 -11.20 15.72
CA ILE A 127 2.95 -10.23 16.28
C ILE A 127 2.41 -10.77 17.62
N ASN A 128 2.61 -9.98 18.67
CA ASN A 128 2.06 -10.18 20.01
C ASN A 128 1.01 -9.10 20.31
N ASP A 129 0.38 -9.17 21.49
CA ASP A 129 -0.56 -8.14 21.95
C ASP A 129 0.14 -6.78 22.12
N GLU A 130 1.37 -6.79 22.61
CA GLU A 130 2.22 -5.61 22.78
C GLU A 130 3.56 -5.83 22.07
N ASN A 131 3.86 -4.99 21.07
CA ASN A 131 5.03 -5.16 20.22
C ASN A 131 5.98 -3.99 20.33
N ASN A 132 7.27 -4.28 20.45
CA ASN A 132 8.32 -3.28 20.22
C ASN A 132 8.57 -3.18 18.72
N VAL A 133 8.17 -2.05 18.14
CA VAL A 133 8.23 -1.80 16.71
C VAL A 133 9.21 -0.67 16.45
N GLU A 134 10.13 -0.91 15.53
CA GLU A 134 10.94 0.15 14.96
C GLU A 134 10.54 0.36 13.50
N LEU A 135 10.23 1.59 13.13
CA LEU A 135 9.80 1.94 11.78
C LEU A 135 10.49 3.19 11.25
N ILE A 136 10.50 3.32 9.94
CA ILE A 136 10.97 4.51 9.24
C ILE A 136 9.82 5.14 8.47
N LEU A 137 9.84 6.46 8.35
CA LEU A 137 8.87 7.19 7.56
C LEU A 137 9.28 7.14 6.08
N THR A 138 8.36 6.71 5.22
CA THR A 138 8.53 6.77 3.76
C THR A 138 7.52 7.77 3.16
N ASP A 139 7.56 7.97 1.84
CA ASP A 139 6.62 8.89 1.19
C ASP A 139 5.15 8.41 1.18
N THR A 140 4.92 7.10 1.17
CA THR A 140 3.58 6.51 1.00
C THR A 140 3.01 5.90 2.26
N LEU A 141 3.82 5.19 3.04
CA LEU A 141 3.43 4.67 4.35
C LEU A 141 4.67 4.30 5.20
N PRO A 142 4.60 4.34 6.53
CA PRO A 142 5.72 3.95 7.38
C PRO A 142 6.10 2.48 7.15
N LEU A 143 7.40 2.22 7.06
CA LEU A 143 7.96 0.88 6.87
C LEU A 143 8.51 0.36 8.19
N VAL A 144 8.03 -0.80 8.65
CA VAL A 144 8.59 -1.49 9.81
C VAL A 144 9.94 -2.10 9.43
N ILE A 145 10.98 -1.82 10.22
CA ILE A 145 12.36 -2.29 10.02
C ILE A 145 12.82 -3.26 11.11
N SER A 146 12.14 -3.26 12.26
CA SER A 146 12.34 -4.24 13.33
C SER A 146 11.03 -4.49 14.08
N LEU A 147 10.82 -5.75 14.47
CA LEU A 147 9.67 -6.18 15.26
C LEU A 147 10.12 -7.14 16.37
N ASN A 148 9.89 -6.79 17.63
CA ASN A 148 10.16 -7.64 18.79
C ASN A 148 11.60 -8.20 18.85
N GLY A 149 12.57 -7.42 18.35
CA GLY A 149 13.97 -7.81 18.29
C GLY A 149 14.40 -8.48 16.99
N HIS A 150 13.47 -8.80 16.08
CA HIS A 150 13.79 -9.27 14.74
C HIS A 150 14.04 -8.11 13.78
N THR A 151 15.18 -8.10 13.11
CA THR A 151 15.59 -7.01 12.21
C THR A 151 15.45 -7.38 10.74
N LEU A 152 15.28 -6.37 9.87
CA LEU A 152 15.19 -6.58 8.43
C LEU A 152 16.47 -7.20 7.81
N GLN A 153 17.61 -7.03 8.49
CA GLN A 153 18.90 -7.57 8.06
C GLN A 153 18.93 -9.10 8.15
N GLU A 154 18.43 -9.67 9.25
CA GLU A 154 18.33 -11.12 9.47
C GLU A 154 17.51 -11.79 8.37
N TYR A 155 16.40 -11.15 7.97
CA TYR A 155 15.57 -11.63 6.86
C TYR A 155 16.35 -11.78 5.55
N MET A 156 17.21 -10.82 5.20
CA MET A 156 17.98 -10.91 3.96
C MET A 156 18.98 -12.07 3.98
N GLN A 157 19.45 -12.45 5.16
CA GLN A 157 20.34 -13.59 5.35
C GLN A 157 19.56 -14.91 5.29
N GLU A 158 18.41 -15.00 5.97
CA GLU A 158 17.57 -16.20 6.00
C GLU A 158 16.90 -16.48 4.65
N SER A 159 16.35 -15.46 3.98
CA SER A 159 15.76 -15.61 2.64
C SER A 159 16.77 -16.12 1.61
N ARG A 160 18.04 -15.71 1.71
CA ARG A 160 19.14 -16.27 0.89
C ARG A 160 19.42 -17.74 1.24
N GLY A 161 19.34 -18.10 2.52
CA GLY A 161 19.46 -19.49 2.98
C GLY A 161 18.36 -20.41 2.43
N TYR A 162 17.09 -19.95 2.46
CA TYR A 162 15.96 -20.71 1.91
C TYR A 162 15.96 -20.76 0.37
N ALA A 163 16.43 -19.70 -0.30
CA ALA A 163 16.58 -19.69 -1.76
C ALA A 163 17.64 -20.68 -2.26
N LEU A 164 18.71 -20.92 -1.50
CA LEU A 164 19.72 -21.94 -1.82
C LEU A 164 19.23 -23.37 -1.57
N GLN A 165 18.20 -23.56 -0.73
CA GLN A 165 17.61 -24.86 -0.43
C GLN A 165 16.49 -25.27 -1.41
N ASN A 166 15.96 -24.34 -2.20
CA ASN A 166 14.85 -24.60 -3.10
C ASN A 166 15.31 -24.98 -4.52
N THR A 167 15.60 -26.26 -4.71
CA THR A 167 15.19 -27.10 -5.88
C THR A 167 15.84 -28.49 -5.79
N ALA A 168 15.53 -29.24 -4.73
CA ALA A 168 15.26 -30.66 -4.94
C ALA A 168 13.76 -30.75 -5.21
N SER A 169 13.37 -30.49 -6.46
CA SER A 169 12.02 -30.78 -6.93
C SER A 169 11.79 -32.28 -6.76
N THR A 170 11.24 -32.67 -5.62
CA THR A 170 10.49 -33.91 -5.55
C THR A 170 9.33 -33.70 -6.52
N GLN A 171 9.47 -34.25 -7.72
CA GLN A 171 8.38 -34.42 -8.65
C GLN A 171 7.25 -35.09 -7.87
N ALA A 172 6.27 -34.30 -7.46
CA ALA A 172 4.98 -34.82 -7.09
C ALA A 172 4.39 -35.40 -8.39
N SER A 173 4.64 -36.68 -8.60
CA SER A 173 3.93 -37.49 -9.58
C SER A 173 2.45 -37.46 -9.21
N ILE A 174 1.68 -36.57 -9.84
CA ILE A 174 0.21 -36.66 -9.82
C ILE A 174 -0.15 -37.94 -10.56
N ARG A 175 -0.29 -39.01 -9.78
CA ARG A 175 -0.91 -40.25 -10.22
C ARG A 175 -2.38 -39.89 -10.46
N GLY A 176 -2.81 -39.98 -11.72
CA GLY A 176 -4.21 -39.80 -12.06
C GLY A 176 -5.04 -40.84 -11.32
N GLU A 177 -5.65 -40.44 -10.21
CA GLU A 177 -6.84 -41.09 -9.73
C GLU A 177 -7.94 -40.79 -10.76
N GLU A 178 -8.39 -41.87 -11.35
CA GLU A 178 -9.65 -42.04 -12.07
C GLU A 178 -10.77 -41.16 -11.49
N SER A 179 -11.02 -40.03 -12.15
CA SER A 179 -12.34 -39.39 -12.29
C SER A 179 -13.28 -39.50 -11.08
N GLU A 180 -13.09 -38.67 -10.06
CA GLU A 180 -14.23 -38.25 -9.24
C GLU A 180 -15.11 -37.36 -10.11
N GLN A 181 -16.16 -37.97 -10.65
CA GLN A 181 -17.22 -37.35 -11.39
C GLN A 181 -17.92 -36.33 -10.48
N ILE A 182 -17.62 -35.04 -10.65
CA ILE A 182 -18.38 -33.95 -10.05
C ILE A 182 -19.75 -33.95 -10.73
N GLU A 183 -20.69 -34.72 -10.19
CA GLU A 183 -22.08 -34.72 -10.63
C GLU A 183 -22.69 -33.38 -10.21
N LEU A 184 -22.88 -32.48 -11.17
CA LEU A 184 -23.59 -31.20 -10.99
C LEU A 184 -25.03 -31.51 -10.58
N LEU A 185 -25.26 -31.63 -9.27
CA LEU A 185 -26.58 -31.89 -8.71
C LEU A 185 -27.42 -30.61 -8.82
N ASN A 186 -28.09 -30.47 -9.97
CA ASN A 186 -29.21 -29.58 -10.23
C ASN A 186 -28.93 -28.07 -10.07
N ILE A 187 -28.59 -27.40 -11.17
CA ILE A 187 -28.56 -25.93 -11.23
C ILE A 187 -30.01 -25.44 -11.20
N ARG A 188 -30.45 -24.92 -10.05
CA ARG A 188 -31.76 -24.27 -9.92
C ARG A 188 -31.77 -22.99 -10.75
N GLN A 189 -32.73 -22.86 -11.67
CA GLN A 189 -32.95 -21.61 -12.39
C GLN A 189 -33.36 -20.50 -11.42
N GLU A 190 -32.76 -19.32 -11.57
CA GLU A 190 -33.11 -18.13 -10.80
C GLU A 190 -34.60 -17.78 -10.95
N THR A 191 -35.19 -17.34 -9.85
CA THR A 191 -36.60 -16.92 -9.84
C THR A 191 -36.76 -15.50 -10.41
N HIS A 192 -37.94 -15.17 -10.94
CA HIS A 192 -38.20 -13.85 -11.53
C HIS A 192 -38.00 -12.69 -10.52
N GLU A 193 -38.14 -12.96 -9.22
CA GLU A 193 -37.90 -11.96 -8.16
C GLU A 193 -36.40 -11.76 -7.89
N GLU A 194 -35.58 -12.82 -7.92
CA GLU A 194 -34.11 -12.70 -7.86
C GLU A 194 -33.56 -12.00 -9.10
N TYR A 195 -34.14 -12.25 -10.27
CA TYR A 195 -33.78 -11.55 -11.52
C TYR A 195 -34.05 -10.04 -11.46
N ALA A 196 -35.07 -9.62 -10.72
CA ALA A 196 -35.39 -8.21 -10.54
C ALA A 196 -34.42 -7.50 -9.57
N LEU A 197 -33.89 -8.21 -8.57
CA LEU A 197 -32.89 -7.71 -7.62
C LEU A 197 -31.49 -7.66 -8.21
N SER A 198 -31.13 -8.62 -9.08
CA SER A 198 -29.80 -8.69 -9.70
C SER A 198 -29.61 -7.72 -10.87
N ARG A 199 -30.68 -7.04 -11.33
CA ARG A 199 -30.59 -6.10 -12.45
C ARG A 199 -30.06 -4.74 -11.99
N PRO A 200 -28.89 -4.29 -12.47
CA PRO A 200 -28.44 -2.92 -12.22
C PRO A 200 -29.37 -1.92 -12.93
N ALA A 201 -29.88 -0.93 -12.21
CA ALA A 201 -30.76 0.14 -12.71
C ALA A 201 -30.03 1.18 -13.60
N GLY A 202 -28.99 0.76 -14.33
CA GLY A 202 -27.92 1.64 -14.80
C GLY A 202 -28.26 2.62 -15.92
N LEU A 203 -29.30 2.40 -16.73
CA LEU A 203 -29.56 3.31 -17.87
C LEU A 203 -30.30 4.59 -17.46
N ARG A 204 -31.21 4.52 -16.48
CA ARG A 204 -31.92 5.72 -15.99
C ARG A 204 -30.99 6.60 -15.15
N GLU A 205 -30.20 5.97 -14.29
CA GLU A 205 -29.23 6.64 -13.43
C GLU A 205 -28.11 7.29 -14.25
N ALA A 206 -27.58 6.60 -15.27
CA ALA A 206 -26.57 7.18 -16.16
C ALA A 206 -27.09 8.42 -16.91
N LEU A 207 -28.35 8.40 -17.37
CA LEU A 207 -28.94 9.53 -18.09
C LEU A 207 -29.13 10.76 -17.18
N LEU A 208 -29.52 10.54 -15.91
CA LEU A 208 -29.60 11.60 -14.91
C LEU A 208 -28.23 12.24 -14.62
N ILE A 209 -27.18 11.43 -14.48
CA ILE A 209 -25.82 11.94 -14.26
C ILE A 209 -25.36 12.78 -15.46
N VAL A 210 -25.55 12.29 -16.69
CA VAL A 210 -25.15 13.03 -17.91
C VAL A 210 -25.89 14.37 -18.02
N THR A 211 -27.21 14.38 -17.81
CA THR A 211 -27.99 15.61 -17.87
C THR A 211 -27.59 16.64 -16.80
N SER A 212 -27.27 16.19 -15.58
CA SER A 212 -26.77 17.09 -14.52
C SER A 212 -25.42 17.72 -14.87
N PHE A 213 -24.51 16.95 -15.48
CA PHE A 213 -23.20 17.45 -15.89
C PHE A 213 -23.31 18.46 -17.03
N SER A 214 -24.19 18.21 -18.01
CA SER A 214 -24.41 19.15 -19.11
C SER A 214 -25.03 20.47 -18.64
N TYR A 215 -25.93 20.44 -17.66
CA TYR A 215 -26.54 21.66 -17.13
C TYR A 215 -25.53 22.50 -16.32
N SER A 216 -24.66 21.86 -15.53
CA SER A 216 -23.65 22.56 -14.74
C SER A 216 -22.53 23.19 -15.57
N PHE A 217 -22.31 22.76 -16.82
CA PHE A 217 -21.31 23.34 -17.72
C PHE A 217 -21.86 24.52 -18.55
N SER A 218 -23.17 24.73 -18.55
CA SER A 218 -23.84 25.77 -19.34
C SER A 218 -24.17 27.05 -18.55
N VAL A 219 -23.72 27.17 -17.30
CA VAL A 219 -23.82 28.36 -16.42
C VAL A 219 -22.41 28.81 -16.06
#